data_AF-A0A382TB38-F1
#
_entry.id   AF-A0A382TB38-F1
#
_cell.length_a   1.000
_cell.length_b   1.000
_cell.length_c   1.000
_cell.angle_alpha   90.00
_cell.angle_beta   90.00
_cell.angle_gamma   90.00
#
_symmetry.space_group_name_H-M   'P 1'
#
loop_
_entity.id
_entity.type
_entity.pdbx_description
1 polymer ?
#
loop_
_entity_poly.entity_id
_entity_poly.type
_entity_poly.pdbx_seq_one_letter_code
_entity_poly.pdbx_strand_id
1 'polypeptide(L)'
;MFSNINQGFTINSKLTLSGFYEHFEKLVKISSGYRLLVALSGGGDSVVLLHLCKKLRRQLGTEIYAVHVNHGLRKASSREELFVKDLCKEWEIELEVFYPLRKRGKGESIEMWAR
;
A
#
# COMPACT_ATOMS: atom_id res chain seq x y z
N MET A 1 1.23 -9.94 35.94
CA MET A 1 2.19 -9.03 36.59
C MET A 1 3.06 -8.37 35.52
N PHE A 2 2.49 -7.39 34.81
CA PHE A 2 3.22 -6.35 34.07
C PHE A 2 2.34 -5.11 34.10
N SER A 3 2.63 -4.29 35.10
CA SER A 3 1.99 -3.02 35.41
C SER A 3 2.50 -1.92 34.49
N ASN A 4 1.58 -1.05 34.07
CA ASN A 4 1.75 0.36 33.72
C ASN A 4 2.92 0.74 32.79
N ILE A 5 2.58 0.87 31.50
CA ILE A 5 3.09 1.95 30.65
C ILE A 5 1.89 2.62 29.97
N ASN A 6 1.05 3.29 30.77
CA ASN A 6 0.15 4.33 30.27
C ASN A 6 0.86 5.68 30.46
N GLN A 7 1.85 5.94 29.60
CA GLN A 7 2.34 7.30 29.37
C GLN A 7 1.50 7.86 28.22
N GLY A 8 0.75 8.92 28.51
CA GLY A 8 -0.33 9.47 27.70
C GLY A 8 0.05 9.75 26.25
N PHE A 9 -0.34 8.84 25.35
CA PHE A 9 -0.75 9.22 24.02
C PHE A 9 -2.26 9.46 24.07
N THR A 10 -2.67 10.72 23.99
CA THR A 10 -4.04 11.04 23.57
C THR A 10 -4.14 10.59 22.12
N ILE A 11 -4.55 9.34 21.87
CA ILE A 11 -4.86 8.87 20.53
C ILE A 11 -6.00 9.78 20.05
N ASN A 12 -5.68 10.65 19.09
CA ASN A 12 -6.68 11.47 18.42
C ASN A 12 -7.78 10.51 17.93
N SER A 13 -9.03 10.71 18.38
CA SER A 13 -10.15 9.80 18.08
C SER A 13 -10.38 9.59 16.58
N LYS A 14 -9.80 10.45 15.72
CA LYS A 14 -9.81 10.32 14.26
C LYS A 14 -8.75 9.36 13.67
N LEU A 15 -7.68 9.05 14.39
CA LEU A 15 -6.60 8.16 13.93
C LEU A 15 -6.85 6.71 14.38
N THR A 16 -8.03 6.21 14.07
CA THR A 16 -8.46 4.84 14.40
C THR A 16 -8.67 4.03 13.11
N LEU A 17 -8.63 2.69 13.22
CA LEU A 17 -8.92 1.82 12.07
C LEU A 17 -10.36 2.04 11.56
N SER A 18 -11.30 2.29 12.46
CA SER A 18 -12.68 2.67 12.12
C SER A 18 -12.76 4.02 11.41
N GLY A 19 -12.03 5.04 11.90
CA GLY A 19 -11.96 6.35 11.26
C GLY A 19 -11.35 6.30 9.85
N PHE A 20 -10.34 5.45 9.65
CA PHE A 20 -9.81 5.14 8.32
C PHE A 20 -10.88 4.51 7.43
N TYR A 21 -11.56 3.46 7.91
CA TYR A 21 -12.59 2.76 7.16
C TYR A 21 -13.75 3.68 6.72
N GLU A 22 -14.26 4.50 7.63
CA GLU A 22 -15.32 5.48 7.33
C GLU A 22 -14.93 6.50 6.26
N HIS A 23 -13.67 6.93 6.23
CA HIS A 23 -13.16 7.80 5.17
C HIS A 23 -12.92 7.03 3.88
N PHE A 24 -12.36 5.83 3.98
CA PHE A 24 -12.03 4.98 2.84
C PHE A 24 -13.29 4.62 2.05
N GLU A 25 -14.39 4.23 2.70
CA GLU A 25 -15.66 3.91 2.03
C GLU A 25 -16.31 5.11 1.33
N LYS A 26 -16.08 6.34 1.81
CA LYS A 26 -16.58 7.55 1.14
C LYS A 26 -15.83 7.84 -0.16
N LEU A 27 -14.55 7.46 -0.22
CA LEU A 27 -13.68 7.71 -1.37
C LEU A 27 -13.73 6.57 -2.38
N VAL A 28 -13.83 5.33 -1.90
CA VAL A 28 -13.76 4.11 -2.69
C VAL A 28 -15.14 3.46 -2.67
N LYS A 29 -15.81 3.44 -3.83
CA LYS A 29 -17.04 2.66 -4.00
C LYS A 29 -16.70 1.19 -4.00
N ILE A 30 -16.81 0.55 -2.85
CA ILE A 30 -16.61 -0.89 -2.70
C ILE A 30 -17.98 -1.55 -2.83
N SER A 31 -18.14 -2.36 -3.86
CA SER A 31 -19.30 -3.20 -4.05
C SER A 31 -18.87 -4.66 -4.20
N SER A 32 -19.77 -5.57 -3.85
CA SER A 32 -19.51 -7.00 -3.95
C SER A 32 -19.12 -7.37 -5.37
N GLY A 33 -18.02 -8.12 -5.52
CA GLY A 33 -17.51 -8.59 -6.82
C GLY A 33 -16.39 -7.75 -7.42
N TYR A 34 -16.09 -6.57 -6.88
CA TYR A 34 -14.88 -5.82 -7.24
C TYR A 34 -13.68 -6.36 -6.45
N ARG A 35 -12.48 -6.16 -6.99
CA ARG A 35 -11.19 -6.46 -6.35
C ARG A 35 -10.48 -5.14 -6.07
N LEU A 36 -9.83 -5.02 -4.91
CA LEU A 36 -9.06 -3.83 -4.57
C LEU A 36 -7.59 -4.02 -4.95
N LEU A 37 -7.07 -3.14 -5.79
CA LEU A 37 -5.66 -3.08 -6.17
C LEU A 37 -4.96 -1.95 -5.43
N VAL A 38 -3.86 -2.25 -4.75
CA VAL A 38 -3.04 -1.26 -4.02
C VAL A 38 -1.72 -1.07 -4.75
N ALA A 39 -1.43 0.16 -5.17
CA ALA A 39 -0.13 0.53 -5.68
C ALA A 39 0.90 0.56 -4.53
N LEU A 40 1.84 -0.38 -4.55
CA LEU A 40 2.83 -0.62 -3.51
C LEU A 40 4.22 -0.18 -3.99
N SER A 41 4.68 0.98 -3.52
CA SER A 41 6.02 1.49 -3.88
C SER A 41 7.15 0.93 -3.01
N GLY A 42 6.81 0.35 -1.85
CA GLY A 42 7.75 -0.05 -0.81
C GLY A 42 8.02 1.05 0.23
N GLY A 43 7.51 2.26 0.01
CA GLY A 43 7.54 3.34 1.00
C GLY A 43 6.49 3.15 2.10
N GLY A 44 6.73 3.77 3.27
CA GLY A 44 5.90 3.63 4.47
C GLY A 44 4.41 3.89 4.23
N ASP A 45 4.06 4.92 3.45
CA ASP A 45 2.66 5.26 3.16
C ASP A 45 1.95 4.13 2.41
N SER A 46 2.58 3.58 1.37
CA SER A 46 2.02 2.49 0.57
C SER A 46 1.92 1.18 1.35
N VAL A 47 2.90 0.91 2.23
CA VAL A 47 2.91 -0.25 3.12
C VAL A 47 1.82 -0.16 4.18
N VAL A 48 1.63 1.02 4.78
CA VAL A 48 0.55 1.28 5.74
C VAL A 48 -0.81 1.16 5.06
N LEU A 49 -0.98 1.70 3.86
CA LEU A 49 -2.22 1.56 3.10
C LEU A 49 -2.54 0.08 2.84
N LEU A 50 -1.58 -0.71 2.34
CA LEU A 50 -1.76 -2.13 2.11
C LEU A 50 -2.12 -2.88 3.41
N HIS A 51 -1.43 -2.57 4.50
CA HIS A 51 -1.70 -3.16 5.81
C HIS A 51 -3.12 -2.85 6.32
N LEU A 52 -3.58 -1.60 6.15
CA LEU A 52 -4.94 -1.21 6.53
C LEU A 52 -5.99 -1.90 5.65
N CYS A 53 -5.79 -1.94 4.34
CA CYS A 53 -6.67 -2.67 3.41
C CYS A 53 -6.73 -4.17 3.75
N LYS A 54 -5.58 -4.80 4.06
CA LYS A 54 -5.51 -6.19 4.52
C LYS A 54 -6.36 -6.42 5.76
N LYS A 55 -6.27 -5.52 6.76
CA LYS A 55 -7.08 -5.62 7.99
C LYS A 55 -8.59 -5.52 7.72
N LEU A 56 -8.97 -4.74 6.71
CA LEU A 56 -10.36 -4.54 6.34
C LEU A 56 -10.89 -5.58 5.33
N ARG A 57 -10.05 -6.45 4.74
CA ARG A 57 -10.43 -7.44 3.71
C ARG A 57 -11.79 -8.11 3.96
N ARG A 58 -12.02 -8.59 5.19
CA ARG A 58 -13.30 -9.22 5.59
C ARG A 58 -14.50 -8.26 5.62
N GLN A 59 -14.30 -7.03 6.09
CA GLN A 59 -15.36 -6.01 6.15
C GLN A 59 -15.70 -5.50 4.75
N LEU A 60 -14.69 -5.37 3.89
CA LEU A 60 -14.85 -4.94 2.51
C LEU A 60 -15.50 -6.00 1.61
N GLY A 61 -15.47 -7.28 2.00
CA GLY A 61 -15.97 -8.39 1.16
C GLY A 61 -15.28 -8.47 -0.20
N THR A 62 -14.02 -8.03 -0.28
CA THR A 62 -13.23 -7.93 -1.52
C THR A 62 -11.85 -8.53 -1.33
N GLU A 63 -11.30 -9.11 -2.39
CA GLU A 63 -9.90 -9.55 -2.41
C GLU A 63 -8.96 -8.36 -2.61
N ILE A 64 -7.78 -8.44 -1.98
CA ILE A 64 -6.75 -7.39 -2.02
C ILE A 64 -5.58 -7.88 -2.85
N TYR A 65 -5.15 -7.06 -3.79
CA TYR A 65 -4.00 -7.29 -4.67
C TYR A 65 -3.03 -6.12 -4.54
N ALA A 66 -1.74 -6.39 -4.71
CA ALA A 66 -0.70 -5.37 -4.75
C ALA A 66 -0.09 -5.29 -6.15
N VAL A 67 0.29 -4.07 -6.56
CA VAL A 67 1.08 -3.84 -7.76
C VAL A 67 2.29 -3.00 -7.42
N HIS A 68 3.47 -3.45 -7.84
CA HIS A 68 4.70 -2.69 -7.78
C HIS A 68 5.17 -2.33 -9.19
N VAL A 69 5.54 -1.07 -9.41
CA VAL A 69 6.20 -0.64 -10.64
C VAL A 69 7.66 -0.36 -10.32
N ASN A 70 8.56 -1.20 -10.83
CA ASN A 70 9.99 -0.98 -10.69
C ASN A 70 10.52 -0.15 -11.87
N HIS A 71 10.62 1.17 -11.66
CA HIS A 71 11.14 2.08 -12.67
C HIS A 71 12.66 1.96 -12.92
N GLY A 72 13.40 1.22 -12.07
CA GLY A 72 14.84 1.05 -12.22
C GLY A 72 15.66 2.35 -12.10
N LEU A 73 15.10 3.41 -11.52
CA LEU A 73 15.72 4.73 -11.44
C LEU A 73 16.90 4.81 -10.47
N ARG A 74 16.93 3.96 -9.44
CA ARG A 74 17.94 3.96 -8.38
C ARG A 74 18.48 2.55 -8.18
N LYS A 75 19.72 2.44 -7.69
CA LYS A 75 20.29 1.15 -7.24
C LYS A 75 19.44 0.48 -6.15
N ALA A 76 18.69 1.27 -5.39
CA ALA A 76 17.79 0.78 -4.36
C ALA A 76 16.56 0.03 -4.91
N SER A 77 16.18 0.24 -6.18
CA SER A 77 14.92 -0.30 -6.72
C SER A 77 14.85 -1.83 -6.69
N SER A 78 15.97 -2.53 -6.87
CA SER A 78 16.00 -3.99 -6.72
C SER A 78 15.78 -4.45 -5.27
N ARG A 79 16.21 -3.67 -4.28
CA ARG A 79 15.96 -3.96 -2.86
C ARG A 79 14.53 -3.63 -2.47
N GLU A 80 13.98 -2.53 -2.99
CA GLU A 80 12.58 -2.14 -2.82
C GLU A 80 11.66 -3.22 -3.40
N GLU A 81 11.95 -3.73 -4.59
CA GLU A 81 11.21 -4.84 -5.21
C GLU A 81 11.28 -6.14 -4.38
N LEU A 82 12.47 -6.50 -3.88
CA LEU A 82 12.62 -7.69 -3.02
C LEU A 82 11.81 -7.54 -1.73
N PHE A 83 11.89 -6.37 -1.10
CA PHE A 83 11.13 -6.07 0.11
C PHE A 83 9.62 -6.23 -0.10
N VAL A 84 9.06 -5.67 -1.18
CA VAL A 84 7.61 -5.79 -1.43
C VAL A 84 7.19 -7.22 -1.78
N LYS A 85 8.05 -7.99 -2.46
CA LYS A 85 7.82 -9.42 -2.73
C LYS A 85 7.74 -10.22 -1.44
N ASP A 86 8.69 -10.02 -0.53
CA ASP A 86 8.73 -10.71 0.75
C ASP A 86 7.53 -10.32 1.63
N LEU A 87 7.20 -9.02 1.68
CA LEU A 87 6.05 -8.49 2.41
C LEU A 87 4.72 -9.09 1.92
N CYS A 88 4.48 -9.07 0.61
CA CYS A 88 3.25 -9.61 0.02
C CYS A 88 3.14 -11.13 0.22
N LYS A 89 4.26 -11.85 0.13
CA LYS A 89 4.31 -13.29 0.45
C LYS A 89 3.96 -13.56 1.91
N GLU A 90 4.55 -12.82 2.85
CA GLU A 90 4.25 -12.94 4.28
C GLU A 90 2.77 -12.64 4.59
N TRP A 91 2.18 -11.69 3.87
CA TRP A 91 0.80 -11.26 4.09
C TRP A 91 -0.24 -12.03 3.29
N GLU A 92 0.19 -13.01 2.49
CA GLU A 92 -0.67 -13.80 1.59
C GLU A 92 -1.49 -12.89 0.65
N ILE A 93 -0.81 -11.91 0.06
CA ILE A 93 -1.38 -10.97 -0.91
C ILE A 93 -0.71 -11.21 -2.25
N GLU A 94 -1.51 -11.37 -3.30
CA GLU A 94 -0.99 -11.50 -4.66
C GLU A 94 -0.33 -10.19 -5.10
N LEU A 95 0.88 -10.30 -5.66
CA LEU A 95 1.69 -9.18 -6.12
C LEU A 95 2.03 -9.35 -7.59
N GLU A 96 1.75 -8.33 -8.38
CA GLU A 96 2.24 -8.22 -9.75
C GLU A 96 3.32 -7.11 -9.83
N VAL A 97 4.42 -7.40 -10.51
CA VAL A 97 5.54 -6.47 -10.69
C VAL A 97 5.65 -6.07 -12.15
N PHE A 98 5.51 -4.77 -12.41
CA PHE A 98 5.64 -4.19 -13.74
C PHE A 98 6.96 -3.44 -13.90
N TYR A 99 7.43 -3.40 -15.14
CA TYR A 99 8.58 -2.60 -15.55
C TYR A 99 8.14 -1.68 -16.70
N PRO A 100 8.57 -0.40 -16.71
CA PRO A 100 8.16 0.53 -17.76
C PRO A 100 8.55 0.03 -19.16
N LEU A 101 7.57 0.00 -20.07
CA LEU A 101 7.78 -0.41 -21.46
C LEU A 101 8.58 0.63 -22.26
N ARG A 102 8.50 1.91 -21.87
CA ARG A 102 9.17 3.04 -22.52
C ARG A 102 10.24 3.63 -21.62
N LYS A 103 11.41 3.92 -22.20
CA LYS A 103 12.44 4.73 -21.54
C LYS A 103 12.04 6.21 -21.50
N ARG A 104 12.51 6.92 -20.48
CA ARG A 104 12.32 8.37 -20.35
C ARG A 104 12.85 9.11 -21.57
N GLY A 105 12.05 10.03 -22.11
CA GLY A 105 12.42 10.86 -23.24
C GLY A 105 13.45 11.93 -22.88
N LYS A 106 14.19 12.43 -23.87
CA LYS A 106 15.11 13.57 -23.67
C LYS A 106 14.28 14.83 -23.38
N GLY A 107 14.59 15.51 -22.28
CA GLY A 107 13.84 16.71 -21.83
C GLY A 107 12.59 16.41 -21.00
N GLU A 108 12.18 15.15 -20.88
CA GLU A 108 11.05 14.74 -20.03
C GLU A 108 11.48 14.64 -18.56
N SER A 109 10.67 15.19 -17.65
CA SER A 109 10.93 15.07 -16.22
C SER A 109 10.72 13.63 -15.74
N ILE A 110 11.40 13.26 -14.65
CA ILE A 110 11.25 11.91 -14.06
C ILE A 110 9.81 11.68 -13.60
N GLU A 111 9.19 12.70 -13.00
CA GLU A 111 7.81 12.60 -12.50
C GLU A 111 6.80 12.37 -13.63
N MET A 112 6.93 13.12 -14.74
CA MET A 112 6.03 12.94 -15.89
C MET A 112 6.16 11.57 -16.53
N TRP A 113 7.38 11.04 -16.60
CA TRP A 113 7.62 9.71 -17.16
C TRP A 113 7.17 8.56 -16.24
N ALA A 114 7.20 8.78 -14.92
CA ALA A 114 6.94 7.73 -13.94
C ALA A 114 5.44 7.57 -13.57
N ARG A 115 4.61 8.59 -13.83
CA ARG A 115 3.14 8.58 -13.64
C ARG A 115 2.44 7.91 -14.82
#